data_AF-A0A969JEK2-F1
#
_entry.id   AF-A0A969JEK2-F1
#
_cell.length_a   1.000
_cell.length_b   1.000
_cell.length_c   1.000
_cell.angle_alpha   90.00
_cell.angle_beta   90.00
_cell.angle_gamma   90.00
#
_symmetry.space_group_name_H-M   'P 1'
#
loop_
_entity.id
_entity.type
_entity.pdbx_description
1 polymer ?
#
loop_
_entity_poly.entity_id
_entity_poly.type
_entity_poly.pdbx_seq_one_letter_code
_entity_poly.pdbx_strand_id
1 'polypeptide(L)'
;MGLSLDSFTHFKPIVITNFMTEQCFSNDNWASLDQTLWNFAQKNDKILRGVESVEEQVAIIEKISVDEQIKTLKDTIQNFTKYRRQLRKLTQHYEQADILSIYKTVKKTAHGKRELLLFNRNFLMARRIEILSSEGSVCVAIGAGHLAGKKGVLSLLKKQGFIVKMAN
;
A
#
# COMPACT_ATOMS: atom_id res chain seq x y z
N MET A 1 26.05 -4.50 3.48
CA MET A 1 25.01 -4.58 4.52
C MET A 1 25.68 -5.13 5.76
N GLY A 2 25.84 -4.34 6.82
CA GLY A 2 26.52 -4.73 8.06
C GLY A 2 25.59 -5.27 9.15
N LEU A 3 24.43 -5.80 8.75
CA LEU A 3 23.45 -6.38 9.68
C LEU A 3 23.64 -7.90 9.73
N SER A 4 23.66 -8.49 10.93
CA SER A 4 23.72 -9.94 11.07
C SER A 4 22.44 -10.59 10.56
N LEU A 5 22.57 -11.76 9.92
CA LEU A 5 21.44 -12.60 9.54
C LEU A 5 20.67 -13.11 10.78
N ASP A 6 21.34 -13.18 11.93
CA ASP A 6 20.72 -13.61 13.19
C ASP A 6 19.57 -12.70 13.61
N SER A 7 19.64 -11.41 13.28
CA SER A 7 18.58 -10.43 13.54
C SER A 7 17.29 -10.73 12.78
N PHE A 8 17.30 -11.65 11.81
CA PHE A 8 16.13 -11.99 10.99
C PHE A 8 15.53 -13.36 11.26
N THR A 9 16.11 -14.13 12.18
CA THR A 9 15.71 -15.52 12.48
C THR A 9 14.26 -15.68 12.96
N HIS A 10 13.66 -14.63 13.53
CA HIS A 10 12.29 -14.65 14.05
C HIS A 10 11.28 -13.86 13.19
N PHE A 11 11.71 -13.25 12.09
CA PHE A 11 10.82 -12.48 11.22
C PHE A 11 10.15 -13.37 10.17
N LYS A 12 8.86 -13.14 9.92
CA LYS A 12 8.17 -13.75 8.78
C LYS A 12 8.86 -13.32 7.47
N PRO A 13 8.97 -14.18 6.44
CA PRO A 13 9.70 -13.84 5.21
C PRO A 13 9.20 -12.59 4.49
N ILE A 14 7.91 -12.27 4.63
CA ILE A 14 7.33 -11.03 4.10
C ILE A 14 7.92 -9.76 4.76
N VAL A 15 8.24 -9.81 6.06
CA VAL A 15 8.87 -8.69 6.78
C VAL A 15 10.29 -8.46 6.27
N ILE A 16 11.03 -9.54 6.01
CA ILE A 16 12.37 -9.47 5.41
C ILE A 16 12.30 -8.85 4.01
N THR A 17 11.31 -9.27 3.20
CA THR A 17 11.10 -8.72 1.86
C THR A 17 10.77 -7.22 1.92
N ASN A 18 9.93 -6.78 2.86
CA ASN A 18 9.62 -5.37 3.07
C ASN A 18 10.86 -4.58 3.49
N PHE A 19 11.68 -5.10 4.40
CA PHE A 19 12.94 -4.47 4.79
C PHE A 19 13.88 -4.29 3.59
N MET A 20 14.04 -5.32 2.74
CA MET A 20 14.82 -5.21 1.50
C MET A 20 14.27 -4.15 0.54
N THR A 21 12.94 -3.99 0.51
CA THR A 21 12.25 -2.96 -0.28
C THR A 21 12.62 -1.57 0.24
N GLU A 22 12.53 -1.35 1.54
CA GLU A 22 12.91 -0.08 2.20
C GLU A 22 14.38 0.27 1.95
N GLN A 23 15.28 -0.72 2.00
CA GLN A 23 16.69 -0.49 1.69
C GLN A 23 16.92 -0.03 0.23
N CYS A 24 16.04 -0.36 -0.70
CA CYS A 24 16.11 0.17 -2.06
C CYS A 24 15.81 1.68 -2.13
N PHE A 25 15.13 2.22 -1.11
CA PHE A 25 14.77 3.64 -0.93
C PHE A 25 15.61 4.34 0.14
N SER A 26 16.66 3.71 0.67
CA SER A 26 17.47 4.23 1.81
C SER A 26 18.15 5.58 1.57
N ASN A 27 18.26 6.04 0.32
CA ASN A 27 18.75 7.38 0.00
C ASN A 27 17.66 8.46 0.14
N ASP A 28 16.40 8.08 0.26
CA ASP A 28 15.22 8.95 0.27
C ASP A 28 14.72 9.22 1.71
N ASN A 29 15.63 9.14 2.70
CA ASN A 29 15.42 9.11 4.16
C ASN A 29 14.49 10.20 4.76
N TRP A 30 13.20 10.14 4.44
CA TRP A 30 12.11 10.82 5.12
C TRP A 30 11.04 9.80 5.52
N ALA A 31 10.31 10.12 6.59
CA ALA A 31 9.14 9.33 7.00
C ALA A 31 8.18 9.15 5.81
N SER A 32 7.45 8.03 5.77
CA SER A 32 6.45 7.80 4.72
C SER A 32 5.48 8.98 4.62
N LEU A 33 4.94 9.23 3.41
CA LEU A 33 3.99 10.33 3.21
C LEU A 33 2.79 10.19 4.16
N ASP A 34 2.27 8.98 4.33
CA ASP A 34 1.16 8.69 5.23
C ASP A 34 1.50 9.06 6.69
N GLN A 35 2.69 8.71 7.18
CA GLN A 35 3.14 9.09 8.52
C GLN A 35 3.31 10.61 8.65
N THR A 36 3.81 11.26 7.60
CA THR A 36 3.98 12.72 7.56
C THR A 36 2.63 13.42 7.63
N LEU A 37 1.64 12.98 6.85
CA LEU A 37 0.27 13.48 6.87
C LEU A 37 -0.41 13.21 8.21
N TRP A 38 -0.22 12.02 8.79
CA TRP A 38 -0.75 11.66 10.10
C TRP A 38 -0.20 12.59 11.19
N ASN A 39 1.12 12.77 11.24
CA ASN A 39 1.78 13.65 12.20
C ASN A 39 1.36 15.11 12.02
N PHE A 40 1.19 15.55 10.76
CA PHE A 40 0.68 16.89 10.46
C PHE A 40 -0.75 17.07 10.98
N ALA A 41 -1.64 16.11 10.72
CA ALA A 41 -3.02 16.14 11.21
C ALA A 41 -3.08 16.13 12.75
N GLN A 42 -2.25 15.30 13.40
CA GLN A 42 -2.13 15.25 14.86
C GLN A 42 -1.68 16.60 15.45
N LYS A 43 -0.64 17.21 14.88
CA LYS A 43 -0.13 18.52 15.32
C LYS A 43 -1.12 19.67 15.12
N ASN A 44 -2.13 19.49 14.27
CA ASN A 44 -3.18 20.47 13.99
C ASN A 44 -4.53 20.06 14.62
N ASP A 45 -4.49 19.24 15.68
CA ASP A 45 -5.65 18.80 16.46
C ASP A 45 -6.80 18.22 15.62
N LYS A 46 -6.46 17.55 14.52
CA LYS A 46 -7.46 16.86 13.68
C LYS A 46 -7.86 15.56 14.33
N ILE A 47 -9.11 15.17 14.12
CA ILE A 47 -9.61 13.86 14.52
C ILE A 47 -8.97 12.80 13.63
N LEU A 48 -8.21 11.89 14.24
CA LEU A 48 -7.52 10.82 13.53
C LEU A 48 -8.40 9.56 13.53
N ARG A 49 -8.54 8.95 12.35
CA ARG A 49 -9.29 7.71 12.11
C ARG A 49 -8.57 6.86 11.07
N GLY A 50 -8.59 5.55 11.25
CA GLY A 50 -8.07 4.58 10.28
C GLY A 50 -9.14 4.14 9.30
N VAL A 51 -8.83 4.14 7.99
CA VAL A 51 -9.68 3.49 6.97
C VAL A 51 -9.52 1.97 7.02
N GLU A 52 -8.39 1.47 7.51
CA GLU A 52 -8.12 0.07 7.83
C GLU A 52 -7.50 -0.01 9.23
N SER A 53 -7.70 -1.12 9.92
CA SER A 53 -7.01 -1.41 11.19
C SER A 53 -5.72 -2.21 10.98
N VAL A 54 -4.84 -2.19 11.97
CA VAL A 54 -3.59 -2.98 11.92
C VAL A 54 -3.91 -4.48 11.90
N GLU A 55 -4.90 -4.90 12.68
CA GLU A 55 -5.37 -6.29 12.76
C GLU A 55 -5.88 -6.79 11.40
N GLU A 56 -6.57 -5.95 10.64
CA GLU A 56 -7.03 -6.29 9.29
C GLU A 56 -5.86 -6.51 8.33
N GLN A 57 -4.83 -5.66 8.41
CA GLN A 57 -3.62 -5.81 7.60
C GLN A 57 -2.84 -7.08 7.98
N VAL A 58 -2.73 -7.39 9.28
CA VAL A 58 -2.11 -8.62 9.77
C VAL A 58 -2.90 -9.85 9.28
N ALA A 59 -4.23 -9.84 9.40
CA ALA A 59 -5.08 -10.93 8.96
C ALA A 59 -4.99 -11.19 7.43
N ILE A 60 -4.70 -10.16 6.64
CA ILE A 60 -4.42 -10.33 5.20
C ILE A 60 -3.09 -11.06 4.99
N ILE A 61 -2.05 -10.70 5.74
CA ILE A 61 -0.73 -11.32 5.66
C ILE A 61 -0.80 -12.80 6.08
N GLU A 62 -1.57 -13.12 7.13
CA GLU A 62 -1.75 -14.48 7.62
C GLU A 62 -2.45 -15.41 6.61
N LYS A 63 -3.23 -14.84 5.68
CA LYS A 63 -3.82 -15.60 4.57
C LYS A 63 -2.84 -15.95 3.46
N ILE A 64 -1.61 -15.42 3.49
CA ILE A 64 -0.53 -15.79 2.58
C ILE A 64 0.32 -16.86 3.25
N SER A 65 0.40 -18.05 2.66
CA SER A 65 1.13 -19.15 3.28
C SER A 65 2.62 -18.83 3.42
N VAL A 66 3.27 -19.41 4.43
CA VAL A 66 4.71 -19.21 4.65
C VAL A 66 5.52 -19.64 3.43
N ASP A 67 5.14 -20.74 2.77
CA ASP A 67 5.80 -21.21 1.54
C ASP A 67 5.74 -20.17 0.40
N GLU A 68 4.60 -19.49 0.24
CA GLU A 68 4.46 -18.42 -0.74
C GLU A 68 5.30 -17.20 -0.38
N GLN A 69 5.41 -16.87 0.92
CA GLN A 69 6.27 -15.80 1.39
C GLN A 69 7.75 -16.15 1.14
N ILE A 70 8.18 -17.39 1.43
CA ILE A 70 9.53 -17.88 1.15
C ILE A 70 9.83 -17.83 -0.34
N LYS A 71 8.90 -18.30 -1.18
CA LYS A 71 9.06 -18.25 -2.64
C LYS A 71 9.26 -16.81 -3.11
N THR A 72 8.42 -15.89 -2.65
CA THR A 72 8.53 -14.46 -2.98
C THR A 72 9.87 -13.87 -2.56
N LEU A 73 10.35 -14.20 -1.35
CA LEU A 73 11.65 -13.76 -0.85
C LEU A 73 12.80 -14.32 -1.70
N LYS A 74 12.78 -15.62 -2.02
CA LYS A 74 13.78 -16.27 -2.89
C LYS A 74 13.81 -15.64 -4.27
N ASP A 75 12.65 -15.45 -4.90
CA ASP A 75 12.52 -14.82 -6.22
C ASP A 75 13.09 -13.39 -6.20
N THR A 76 12.85 -12.65 -5.11
CA THR A 76 13.34 -11.28 -4.90
C THR A 76 14.87 -11.26 -4.77
N ILE A 77 15.46 -12.16 -3.98
CA ILE A 77 16.92 -12.27 -3.79
C ILE A 77 17.59 -12.69 -5.10
N GLN A 78 17.09 -13.73 -5.77
CA GLN A 78 17.68 -14.24 -7.01
C GLN A 78 17.59 -13.24 -8.16
N ASN A 79 16.58 -12.38 -8.17
CA ASN A 79 16.33 -11.40 -9.23
C ASN A 79 16.45 -9.95 -8.74
N PHE A 80 17.30 -9.69 -7.74
CA PHE A 80 17.31 -8.41 -7.02
C PHE A 80 17.51 -7.18 -7.91
N THR A 81 18.41 -7.24 -8.90
CA THR A 81 18.63 -6.13 -9.84
C THR A 81 17.36 -5.80 -10.65
N LYS A 82 16.63 -6.83 -11.09
CA LYS A 82 15.35 -6.68 -11.80
C LYS A 82 14.28 -6.12 -10.87
N TYR A 83 14.21 -6.62 -9.64
CA TYR A 83 13.31 -6.14 -8.60
C TYR A 83 13.53 -4.65 -8.29
N ARG A 84 14.77 -4.22 -8.04
CA ARG A 84 15.13 -2.80 -7.83
C ARG A 84 14.77 -1.92 -9.02
N ARG A 85 14.92 -2.41 -10.26
CA ARG A 85 14.49 -1.68 -11.46
C ARG A 85 12.96 -1.53 -11.53
N GLN A 86 12.21 -2.55 -11.13
CA GLN A 86 10.75 -2.48 -11.08
C GLN A 86 10.26 -1.50 -10.02
N LEU A 87 10.89 -1.50 -8.83
CA LEU A 87 10.59 -0.51 -7.78
C LEU A 87 10.83 0.92 -8.27
N ARG A 88 12.00 1.21 -8.86
CA ARG A 88 12.28 2.55 -9.42
C ARG A 88 11.23 2.99 -10.45
N LYS A 89 10.80 2.08 -11.32
CA LYS A 89 9.73 2.39 -12.28
C LYS A 89 8.39 2.69 -11.59
N LEU A 90 8.06 1.96 -10.52
CA LEU A 90 6.87 2.23 -9.72
C LEU A 90 6.95 3.60 -9.05
N THR A 91 8.12 3.98 -8.52
CA THR A 91 8.39 5.32 -7.96
C THR A 91 8.20 6.41 -9.01
N GLN A 92 8.72 6.24 -10.22
CA GLN A 92 8.52 7.21 -11.31
C GLN A 92 7.03 7.41 -11.63
N HIS A 93 6.24 6.33 -11.66
CA HIS A 93 4.79 6.44 -11.83
C HIS A 93 4.11 7.16 -10.66
N TYR A 94 4.62 6.97 -9.44
CA TYR A 94 4.13 7.65 -8.24
C TYR A 94 4.41 9.16 -8.28
N GLU A 95 5.64 9.56 -8.60
CA GLU A 95 6.05 10.97 -8.75
C GLU A 95 5.25 11.71 -9.82
N GLN A 96 4.87 11.01 -10.90
CA GLN A 96 4.06 11.55 -11.99
C GLN A 96 2.55 11.52 -11.73
N ALA A 97 2.12 11.05 -10.55
CA ALA A 97 0.72 10.80 -10.22
C ALA A 97 -0.03 9.90 -11.24
N ASP A 98 0.68 9.00 -11.92
CA ASP A 98 0.09 8.07 -12.90
C ASP A 98 -0.56 6.87 -12.19
N ILE A 99 -1.73 7.14 -11.59
CA ILE A 99 -2.51 6.15 -10.84
C ILE A 99 -2.92 4.93 -11.68
N LEU A 100 -3.00 5.07 -13.02
CA LEU A 100 -3.34 3.96 -13.90
C LEU A 100 -2.17 2.99 -14.04
N SER A 101 -0.95 3.49 -14.24
CA SER A 101 0.25 2.66 -14.31
C SER A 101 0.63 2.05 -12.97
N ILE A 102 0.45 2.78 -11.86
CA ILE A 102 0.58 2.23 -10.50
C ILE A 102 -0.39 1.06 -10.32
N TYR A 103 -1.68 1.26 -10.58
CA TYR A 103 -2.68 0.21 -10.45
C TYR A 103 -2.37 -1.02 -11.31
N LYS A 104 -1.97 -0.84 -12.58
CA LYS A 104 -1.59 -1.96 -13.46
C LYS A 104 -0.40 -2.74 -12.89
N THR A 105 0.58 -2.04 -12.34
CA THR A 105 1.78 -2.63 -11.74
C THR A 105 1.43 -3.43 -10.50
N VAL A 106 0.74 -2.82 -9.52
CA VAL A 106 0.33 -3.47 -8.27
C VAL A 106 -0.60 -4.66 -8.54
N LYS A 107 -1.54 -4.51 -9.48
CA LYS A 107 -2.42 -5.59 -9.91
C LYS A 107 -1.63 -6.76 -10.53
N LYS A 108 -0.54 -6.49 -11.25
CA LYS A 108 0.32 -7.54 -11.83
C LYS A 108 1.12 -8.26 -10.75
N THR A 109 1.68 -7.53 -9.78
CA THR A 109 2.48 -8.09 -8.68
C THR A 109 1.64 -8.77 -7.61
N ALA A 110 0.32 -8.61 -7.60
CA ALA A 110 -0.56 -9.37 -6.71
C ALA A 110 -0.64 -10.89 -7.02
N HIS A 111 0.01 -11.40 -8.07
CA HIS A 111 0.15 -12.83 -8.41
C HIS A 111 -1.14 -13.68 -8.22
N GLY A 112 -2.28 -13.19 -8.73
CA GLY A 112 -3.58 -13.87 -8.61
C GLY A 112 -4.36 -13.56 -7.32
N LYS A 113 -3.71 -13.02 -6.29
CA LYS A 113 -4.34 -12.62 -5.01
C LYS A 113 -4.96 -11.22 -5.04
N ARG A 114 -5.44 -10.76 -6.20
CA ARG A 114 -6.00 -9.41 -6.37
C ARG A 114 -7.26 -9.19 -5.55
N GLU A 115 -8.08 -10.23 -5.37
CA GLU A 115 -9.27 -10.13 -4.50
C GLU A 115 -8.84 -9.85 -3.05
N LEU A 116 -7.90 -10.64 -2.53
CA LEU A 116 -7.40 -10.50 -1.16
C LEU A 116 -6.62 -9.20 -0.93
N LEU A 117 -5.64 -8.89 -1.80
CA LEU A 117 -4.68 -7.80 -1.59
C LEU A 117 -5.21 -6.43 -2.03
N LEU A 118 -6.24 -6.38 -2.89
CA LEU A 118 -6.78 -5.13 -3.43
C LEU A 118 -8.29 -5.05 -3.30
N PHE A 119 -9.06 -5.92 -3.96
CA PHE A 119 -10.47 -5.63 -4.21
C PHE A 119 -11.35 -5.69 -2.96
N ASN A 120 -11.13 -6.66 -2.07
CA ASN A 120 -11.86 -6.72 -0.79
C ASN A 120 -11.56 -5.49 0.06
N ARG A 121 -10.28 -5.09 0.10
CA ARG A 121 -9.83 -3.89 0.80
C ARG A 121 -10.44 -2.63 0.21
N ASN A 122 -10.42 -2.49 -1.11
CA ASN A 122 -11.01 -1.34 -1.81
C ASN A 122 -12.50 -1.17 -1.49
N PHE A 123 -13.24 -2.28 -1.40
CA PHE A 123 -14.65 -2.25 -1.03
C PHE A 123 -14.85 -1.73 0.41
N LEU A 124 -14.09 -2.26 1.36
CA LEU A 124 -14.12 -1.80 2.76
C LEU A 124 -13.68 -0.34 2.90
N MET A 125 -12.60 0.04 2.23
CA MET A 125 -12.11 1.42 2.19
C MET A 125 -13.19 2.36 1.67
N ALA A 126 -13.80 2.07 0.51
CA ALA A 126 -14.83 2.92 -0.06
C ALA A 126 -16.06 3.04 0.85
N ARG A 127 -16.50 1.93 1.48
CA ARG A 127 -17.60 1.95 2.44
C ARG A 127 -17.29 2.78 3.68
N ARG A 128 -16.07 2.68 4.22
CA ARG A 128 -15.65 3.47 5.39
C ARG A 128 -15.49 4.95 5.07
N ILE A 129 -14.94 5.27 3.89
CA ILE A 129 -14.85 6.65 3.42
C ILE A 129 -16.25 7.26 3.29
N GLU A 130 -17.21 6.53 2.71
CA GLU A 130 -18.61 6.96 2.63
C GLU A 130 -19.17 7.28 4.03
N ILE A 131 -19.05 6.37 4.99
CA ILE A 131 -19.52 6.56 6.36
C ILE A 131 -18.86 7.78 7.02
N LEU A 132 -17.53 7.84 7.00
CA LEU A 132 -16.77 8.94 7.62
C LEU A 132 -17.12 10.30 6.99
N SER A 133 -17.33 10.33 5.67
CA SER A 133 -17.71 11.56 4.97
C SER A 133 -19.14 12.04 5.26
N SER A 134 -20.01 11.15 5.77
CA SER A 134 -21.35 11.53 6.23
C SER A 134 -21.34 12.28 7.57
N GLU A 135 -20.27 12.11 8.34
CA GLU A 135 -20.06 12.80 9.62
C GLU A 135 -19.43 14.19 9.45
N GLY A 136 -18.85 14.48 8.28
CA GLY A 136 -18.24 15.77 7.97
C GLY A 136 -17.22 15.71 6.84
N SER A 137 -16.52 16.83 6.60
CA SER A 137 -15.42 16.86 5.63
C SER A 137 -14.22 16.06 6.13
N VAL A 138 -13.72 15.15 5.29
CA VAL A 138 -12.60 14.26 5.62
C VAL A 138 -11.46 14.39 4.61
N CYS A 139 -10.23 14.30 5.11
CA CYS A 139 -9.04 14.07 4.29
C CYS A 139 -8.62 12.61 4.48
N VAL A 140 -8.48 11.87 3.38
CA VAL A 140 -8.20 10.43 3.41
C VAL A 140 -6.93 10.13 2.61
N ALA A 141 -5.94 9.54 3.28
CA ALA A 141 -4.74 8.99 2.64
C ALA A 141 -4.83 7.46 2.54
N ILE A 142 -4.68 6.92 1.33
CA ILE A 142 -4.61 5.49 1.05
C ILE A 142 -3.59 5.22 -0.05
N GLY A 143 -3.04 4.01 -0.10
CA GLY A 143 -2.05 3.63 -1.11
C GLY A 143 -2.57 3.81 -2.54
N ALA A 144 -1.79 4.47 -3.39
CA ALA A 144 -2.18 4.83 -4.77
C ALA A 144 -2.60 3.62 -5.64
N GLY A 145 -2.10 2.42 -5.33
CA GLY A 145 -2.50 1.17 -5.99
C GLY A 145 -3.97 0.80 -5.83
N HIS A 146 -4.66 1.37 -4.84
CA HIS A 146 -6.08 1.12 -4.55
C HIS A 146 -7.04 2.04 -5.34
N LEU A 147 -6.54 3.14 -5.93
CA LEU A 147 -7.39 4.21 -6.45
C LEU A 147 -8.08 3.85 -7.77
N ALA A 148 -7.33 3.34 -8.74
CA ALA A 148 -7.79 3.18 -10.12
C ALA A 148 -8.44 1.82 -10.42
N GLY A 149 -9.10 1.75 -11.59
CA GLY A 149 -9.75 0.54 -12.11
C GLY A 149 -11.20 0.37 -11.66
N LYS A 150 -11.93 -0.58 -12.28
CA LYS A 150 -13.37 -0.81 -12.07
C LYS A 150 -13.75 -1.19 -10.63
N LYS A 151 -12.82 -1.82 -9.90
CA LYS A 151 -12.92 -2.17 -8.48
C LYS A 151 -12.01 -1.30 -7.61
N GLY A 152 -11.49 -0.19 -8.13
CA GLY A 152 -10.70 0.80 -7.38
C GLY A 152 -11.60 1.72 -6.57
N VAL A 153 -11.06 2.30 -5.49
CA VAL A 153 -11.80 3.13 -4.54
C VAL A 153 -12.51 4.30 -5.24
N LEU A 154 -11.87 4.99 -6.19
CA LEU A 154 -12.50 6.09 -6.93
C LEU A 154 -13.73 5.65 -7.74
N SER A 155 -13.70 4.44 -8.32
CA SER A 155 -14.85 3.90 -9.06
C SER A 155 -15.96 3.44 -8.14
N LEU A 156 -15.63 2.96 -6.94
CA LEU A 156 -16.60 2.53 -5.94
C LEU A 156 -17.32 3.74 -5.32
N LEU A 157 -16.59 4.80 -4.98
CA LEU A 157 -17.17 6.06 -4.50
C LEU A 157 -18.13 6.67 -5.54
N LYS A 158 -17.76 6.68 -6.82
CA LYS A 158 -18.67 7.12 -7.90
C LYS A 158 -19.98 6.32 -7.93
N LYS A 159 -19.92 5.00 -7.71
CA LYS A 159 -21.10 4.14 -7.65
C LYS A 159 -21.98 4.40 -6.42
N GLN A 160 -21.38 4.88 -5.33
CA GLN A 160 -22.08 5.34 -4.12
C GLN A 160 -22.63 6.77 -4.27
N GLY A 161 -22.53 7.39 -5.45
CA GLY A 161 -23.10 8.72 -5.71
C GLY A 161 -22.14 9.88 -5.49
N PHE A 162 -20.87 9.64 -5.17
CA PHE A 162 -19.88 10.71 -4.99
C PHE A 162 -19.48 11.33 -6.34
N ILE A 163 -19.35 12.66 -6.34
CA ILE A 163 -18.72 13.39 -7.43
C ILE A 163 -17.21 13.41 -7.17
N VAL A 164 -16.46 12.68 -8.01
CA VAL A 164 -14.99 12.61 -7.91
C VAL A 164 -14.35 13.57 -8.90
N LYS A 165 -13.52 14.48 -8.39
CA LYS A 165 -12.72 15.44 -9.17
C LYS A 165 -11.26 15.33 -8.74
N MET A 166 -10.35 15.60 -9.67
CA MET A 166 -8.95 15.84 -9.30
C MET A 166 -8.89 17.16 -8.53
N ALA A 167 -8.16 17.18 -7.43
CA ALA A 167 -7.81 18.43 -6.77
C ALA A 167 -6.72 19.11 -7.62
N ASN A 168 -6.96 20.36 -8.00
CA ASN A 168 -6.02 21.21 -8.73
C ASN A 168 -5.10 21.95 -7.76
#